data_AF-Q5K4X0-F1
#
_entry.id   AF-Q5K4X0-F1
#
_cell.length_a   1.000
_cell.length_b   1.000
_cell.length_c   1.000
_cell.angle_alpha   90.00
_cell.angle_beta   90.00
_cell.angle_gamma   90.00
#
_symmetry.space_group_name_H-M   'P 1'
#
loop_
_entity.id
_entity.type
_entity.pdbx_description
1 polymer ?
#
loop_
_entity_poly.entity_id
_entity_poly.type
_entity_poly.pdbx_seq_one_letter_code
_entity_poly.pdbx_strand_id
1 'polypeptide(L)' 'NGYYYSTWDKCIYSSRDFSDMVYVLNYNFNKDVDIQFNSTVGYWVGYTEHGVYNAELWNNDTIDLQQWRAQVET' A
#
# COMPACT_ATOMS: atom_id res chain seq x y z
N ASN A 1 3.28 -11.74 25.40
CA ASN A 1 2.48 -11.71 24.17
C ASN A 1 1.94 -10.31 23.98
N GLY A 2 2.29 -9.67 22.86
CA GLY A 2 1.87 -8.31 22.52
C GLY A 2 1.40 -8.25 21.08
N TYR A 3 0.91 -7.07 20.69
CA TYR A 3 0.57 -6.76 19.31
C TYR A 3 1.79 -6.20 18.58
N TYR A 4 1.95 -6.55 17.30
CA TYR A 4 3.04 -6.10 16.46
C TYR A 4 2.48 -5.45 15.20
N TYR A 5 2.94 -4.23 14.93
CA TYR A 5 2.77 -3.58 13.64
C TYR A 5 4.10 -3.55 12.91
N SER A 6 4.08 -3.86 11.62
CA SER A 6 5.23 -3.67 10.75
C SER A 6 4.82 -3.18 9.38
N THR A 7 5.60 -2.27 8.82
CA THR A 7 5.40 -1.75 7.47
C THR A 7 6.44 -2.36 6.55
N TRP A 8 6.01 -2.73 5.34
CA TRP A 8 6.88 -3.22 4.29
C TRP A 8 6.64 -2.43 3.01
N ASP A 9 7.69 -1.78 2.54
CA ASP A 9 7.69 -0.95 1.34
C ASP A 9 8.69 -1.55 0.34
N LYS A 10 8.25 -1.79 -0.90
CA LYS A 10 9.12 -2.21 -2.00
C LYS A 10 8.68 -1.67 -3.36
N CYS A 11 9.69 -1.36 -4.17
CA CYS A 11 9.57 -1.27 -5.61
C CYS A 11 9.95 -2.60 -6.27
N ILE A 12 9.12 -3.09 -7.18
CA ILE A 12 9.31 -4.33 -7.94
C ILE A 12 9.33 -3.97 -9.42
N TYR A 13 10.40 -4.31 -10.13
CA TYR A 13 10.56 -4.04 -11.56
C TYR A 13 11.38 -5.16 -12.22
N SER A 14 11.28 -5.27 -13.54
CA SER A 14 12.10 -6.21 -14.33
C SER A 14 12.77 -5.56 -15.53
N SER A 15 12.24 -4.43 -16.02
CA SER A 15 12.85 -3.67 -17.10
C SER A 15 14.08 -2.90 -16.59
N ARG A 16 15.05 -2.69 -17.49
CA ARG A 16 16.25 -1.91 -17.17
C ARG A 16 15.98 -0.42 -17.03
N ASP A 17 14.92 0.06 -17.66
CA ASP A 17 14.51 1.46 -17.66
C ASP A 17 13.41 1.75 -16.61
N PHE A 18 13.07 0.75 -15.78
CA PHE A 18 12.06 0.82 -14.72
C PHE A 18 10.64 1.18 -15.18
N SER A 19 10.37 1.14 -16.49
CA SER A 19 9.04 1.40 -17.06
C SER A 19 7.95 0.44 -16.58
N ASP A 20 8.32 -0.73 -16.04
CA ASP A 20 7.40 -1.71 -15.46
C ASP A 20 7.37 -1.72 -13.93
N MET A 21 7.91 -0.68 -13.28
CA MET A 21 8.01 -0.63 -11.83
C MET A 21 6.64 -0.56 -11.16
N VAL A 22 6.50 -1.32 -10.07
CA VAL A 22 5.35 -1.32 -9.18
C VAL A 22 5.82 -1.05 -7.76
N TYR A 23 5.36 0.06 -7.21
CA TYR A 23 5.44 0.37 -5.80
C TYR A 23 4.35 -0.38 -5.01
N VAL A 24 4.74 -1.07 -3.93
CA VAL A 24 3.85 -1.80 -3.02
C VAL A 24 4.18 -1.44 -1.57
N LEU A 25 3.15 -1.05 -0.82
CA LEU A 25 3.23 -0.76 0.60
C LEU A 25 2.26 -1.64 1.37
N ASN A 26 2.75 -2.39 2.36
CA ASN A 26 1.96 -3.25 3.23
C ASN A 26 2.05 -2.78 4.68
N TYR A 27 0.89 -2.51 5.29
CA TYR A 27 0.75 -2.46 6.73
C TYR A 27 0.38 -3.84 7.25
N ASN A 28 1.21 -4.40 8.11
CA ASN A 28 1.01 -5.73 8.67
C ASN A 28 0.70 -5.62 10.15
N PHE A 29 -0.26 -6.42 10.61
CA PHE A 29 -0.62 -6.57 12.00
C PHE A 29 -0.49 -8.04 12.41
N ASN A 30 0.28 -8.32 13.46
CA ASN A 30 0.45 -9.67 14.01
C ASN A 30 0.83 -10.76 12.98
N LYS A 31 1.62 -10.38 11.95
CA LYS A 31 2.13 -11.19 10.84
C LYS A 31 1.21 -11.31 9.62
N ASP A 32 0.00 -10.76 9.67
CA ASP A 32 -0.91 -10.72 8.53
C ASP A 32 -0.96 -9.31 7.94
N VAL A 33 -1.16 -9.22 6.61
CA VAL A 33 -1.37 -7.93 5.95
C VAL A 33 -2.74 -7.40 6.38
N ASP A 34 -2.78 -6.19 6.94
CA ASP A 34 -4.01 -5.50 7.32
C ASP A 34 -4.52 -4.63 6.16
N ILE A 35 -3.62 -3.83 5.58
CA ILE A 35 -3.92 -2.88 4.49
C ILE A 35 -2.73 -2.83 3.52
N GLN A 36 -3.00 -2.73 2.22
CA GLN A 36 -1.99 -2.59 1.17
C GLN A 36 -2.31 -1.43 0.23
N PHE A 37 -1.28 -0.70 -0.19
CA PHE A 37 -1.31 0.09 -1.42
C PHE A 37 -0.49 -0.63 -2.50
N ASN A 38 -1.05 -0.71 -3.71
CA ASN A 38 -0.36 -1.21 -4.89
C ASN A 38 -0.53 -0.19 -6.01
N SER A 39 0.57 0.37 -6.51
CA SER A 39 0.54 1.42 -7.54
C SER A 39 -0.11 1.00 -8.86
N THR A 40 -0.12 -0.30 -9.22
CA THR A 40 -0.86 -0.81 -10.39
C THR A 40 -2.36 -0.71 -10.20
N VAL A 41 -2.84 -0.96 -8.98
CA VAL A 41 -4.26 -0.83 -8.60
C VAL A 41 -4.62 0.64 -8.36
N GLY A 42 -3.70 1.38 -7.75
CA GLY A 42 -3.79 2.81 -7.50
C GLY A 42 -4.72 3.19 -6.35
N TYR A 43 -5.04 2.28 -5.43
CA TYR A 43 -5.82 2.57 -4.24
C TYR A 43 -5.54 1.56 -3.12
N TRP A 44 -5.95 1.92 -1.90
CA TRP A 44 -5.79 1.09 -0.70
C TRP A 44 -6.76 -0.07 -0.67
N VAL A 45 -6.27 -1.26 -0.36
CA VAL A 45 -7.05 -2.49 -0.20
C VAL A 45 -6.87 -3.00 1.22
N GLY A 46 -7.98 -3.13 1.97
CA GLY A 46 -8.00 -3.75 3.28
C GLY A 46 -8.27 -5.26 3.21
N TYR A 47 -7.61 -6.04 4.06
CA TYR A 47 -7.75 -7.51 4.13
C TYR A 47 -8.41 -8.01 5.42
N THR A 48 -8.55 -7.12 6.41
CA THR A 48 -9.36 -7.36 7.61
C THR A 48 -10.51 -6.36 7.66
N GLU A 49 -11.53 -6.57 8.50
CA GLU A 49 -12.63 -5.59 8.65
C GLU A 49 -12.11 -4.19 9.05
N HIS A 50 -11.14 -4.15 9.97
CA HIS A 50 -10.48 -2.91 10.37
C HIS A 50 -9.69 -2.29 9.21
N GLY A 51 -8.97 -3.12 8.45
CA GLY A 51 -8.23 -2.68 7.28
C GLY A 51 -9.14 -2.13 6.18
N VAL A 52 -10.30 -2.76 5.94
CA VAL A 52 -11.29 -2.30 4.95
C VAL A 52 -11.83 -0.94 5.33
N TYR A 53 -12.23 -0.75 6.59
CA TYR A 53 -12.70 0.56 7.08
C TYR A 53 -11.66 1.67 6.86
N ASN A 54 -10.39 1.41 7.21
CA ASN A 54 -9.33 2.39 7.01
C ASN A 54 -9.01 2.63 5.52
N ALA A 55 -9.02 1.58 4.70
CA ALA A 55 -8.83 1.70 3.27
C ALA A 55 -9.92 2.57 2.61
N GLU A 56 -11.18 2.43 3.03
CA GLU A 56 -12.27 3.31 2.58
C GLU A 56 -12.02 4.78 2.97
N LEU A 57 -11.58 5.05 4.19
CA LEU A 57 -11.24 6.40 4.63
C LEU A 57 -10.09 7.00 3.82
N TRP A 58 -8.99 6.26 3.63
CA TRP A 58 -7.83 6.74 2.89
C TRP A 58 -8.10 6.90 1.40
N ASN A 59 -8.92 6.03 0.81
CA ASN A 59 -9.34 6.17 -0.59
C ASN A 59 -10.25 7.39 -0.82
N ASN A 60 -10.98 7.83 0.21
CA ASN A 60 -11.78 9.04 0.15
C ASN A 60 -10.94 10.32 0.33
N ASP A 61 -9.75 10.25 0.94
CA ASP A 61 -8.79 11.36 0.92
C ASP A 61 -8.06 11.41 -0.42
N THR A 62 -8.65 12.13 -1.37
CA THR A 62 -8.09 12.25 -2.72
C THR A 62 -6.71 12.91 -2.77
N ILE A 63 -6.33 13.72 -1.78
CA ILE A 63 -5.00 14.36 -1.78
C ILE A 63 -3.96 13.32 -1.40
N ASP A 64 -4.16 12.61 -0.30
CA ASP A 64 -3.26 11.54 0.15
C ASP A 64 -3.17 10.43 -0.89
N LEU A 65 -4.30 9.99 -1.45
CA LEU A 65 -4.33 8.95 -2.47
C LEU A 65 -3.50 9.31 -3.72
N GLN A 66 -3.52 10.57 -4.14
CA GLN A 66 -2.70 11.02 -5.28
C GLN A 66 -1.20 11.06 -4.94
N GLN A 67 -0.84 11.38 -3.70
CA GLN A 67 0.55 11.33 -3.25
C GLN A 67 1.09 9.88 -3.27
N TRP A 68 0.26 8.91 -2.84
CA TRP A 68 0.63 7.49 -2.89
C TRP A 68 0.74 6.96 -4.31
N ARG A 69 -0.16 7.37 -5.22
CA ARG A 69 -0.05 7.04 -6.65
C ARG A 69 1.26 7.54 -7.27
N ALA A 70 1.74 8.70 -6.82
CA ALA A 70 2.97 9.29 -7.33
C ALA A 70 4.26 8.63 -6.77
N GLN A 71 4.20 7.80 -5.72
CA GLN A 71 5.40 7.19 -5.13
C GLN A 71 6.15 6.25 -6.07
N VAL A 72 5.48 5.71 -7.10
CA VAL A 72 6.15 4.89 -8.12
C VAL A 72 7.14 5.71 -8.97
N GLU A 73 7.11 7.04 -8.90
CA GLU A 73 7.99 7.93 -9.69
C GLU A 73 9.14 8.55 -8.87
N THR A 74 9.28 8.22 -7.59
CA THR A 74 10.24 8.85 -6.65
C THR A 74 11.26 7.87 -6.10
#